data_AF-A0A0L0BTJ4-F1
#
_entry.id   AF-A0A0L0BTJ4-F1
#
_cell.length_a   1.000
_cell.length_b   1.000
_cell.length_c   1.000
_cell.angle_alpha   90.00
_cell.angle_beta   90.00
_cell.angle_gamma   90.00
#
_symmetry.space_group_name_H-M   'P 1'
#
loop_
_entity.id
_entity.type
_entity.pdbx_description
1 polymer ?
#
loop_
_entity_poly.entity_id
_entity_poly.type
_entity_poly.pdbx_seq_one_letter_code
_entity_poly.pdbx_strand_id
1 'polypeptide(L)'
;MRYNNLLNFNKSVKLKLLTNIFTRHHTSRTTATTTATTSSTSTAFEVNKRDFGNLTTNHRNFSTKTSTPTTLAATKSGANYKMAIDLKFNASLTSSDPHFKPVLIIGQLKHLNLLKFSDLSCKLEPRVSEDTFNKAIACLHPSPTDKISLYLDVATVAAVPLKCSRHNTPSRAHAITRLVKNNILNVNEESVVIVCERADLFASACAVVRAFPLYSRKTSGSLGNSTANAASAGDQDIPMKNAGDNSNQTTVHIEFIIIDKNGAVSQTPLDQSEIGCLEDAAKGIRLAARIVDTPCNEMNVSHFVEEAERIGAELNIKPLVIRGEELRERGFGGIYGVGKAAAVPPALIVMSYEPKGAQETIALVGKGIVYDTGGLSIKGKTAMPGMKRDCGGAAAILGAFYAAVKCGFKENLHAIFCMAENSVGPNATRPDDIHTLYSGRTVEINNTDAEGRLVLADGVCYAHKDLKANIILDMATLTGAQVCK
;
A
#
# COMPACT_ATOMS: atom_id res chain seq x y z
N MET A 1 -20.73 -45.77 -26.58
CA MET A 1 -20.81 -44.40 -27.12
C MET A 1 -21.06 -43.42 -25.98
N ARG A 2 -20.11 -42.52 -25.78
CA ARG A 2 -20.10 -41.27 -24.98
C ARG A 2 -20.91 -41.19 -23.68
N TYR A 3 -20.18 -41.23 -22.57
CA TYR A 3 -20.50 -40.57 -21.30
C TYR A 3 -19.25 -39.83 -20.78
N ASN A 4 -19.48 -38.67 -20.18
CA ASN A 4 -18.61 -37.87 -19.29
C ASN A 4 -17.30 -37.27 -19.83
N ASN A 5 -17.28 -35.93 -19.93
CA ASN A 5 -16.21 -35.08 -19.40
C ASN A 5 -16.64 -33.61 -19.37
N LEU A 6 -17.18 -33.20 -18.22
CA LEU A 6 -17.50 -31.82 -17.84
C LEU A 6 -16.77 -31.58 -16.51
N LEU A 7 -15.46 -31.30 -16.54
CA LEU A 7 -14.67 -31.07 -15.33
C LEU A 7 -13.61 -29.96 -15.53
N ASN A 8 -13.74 -28.95 -14.65
CA ASN A 8 -12.65 -28.29 -13.92
C ASN A 8 -11.70 -27.33 -14.65
N PHE A 9 -12.17 -26.12 -14.96
CA PHE A 9 -11.27 -25.01 -15.31
C PHE A 9 -11.47 -23.69 -14.54
N ASN A 10 -12.26 -23.64 -13.47
CA ASN A 10 -12.60 -22.35 -12.84
C ASN A 10 -12.47 -22.27 -11.30
N LYS A 11 -11.71 -23.17 -10.65
CA LYS A 11 -11.56 -23.18 -9.18
C LYS A 11 -10.15 -22.94 -8.62
N SER A 12 -9.06 -22.96 -9.41
CA SER A 12 -7.70 -22.96 -8.83
C SER A 12 -7.01 -21.60 -8.70
N VAL A 13 -7.56 -20.52 -9.29
CA VAL A 13 -6.94 -19.18 -9.29
C VAL A 13 -7.81 -18.12 -8.59
N LYS A 14 -9.14 -18.29 -8.50
CA LYS A 14 -10.05 -17.32 -7.88
C LYS A 14 -10.24 -17.42 -6.35
N LEU A 15 -9.55 -18.35 -5.68
CA LEU A 15 -9.66 -18.54 -4.23
C LEU A 15 -8.30 -18.92 -3.59
N LYS A 16 -7.23 -18.18 -3.91
CA LYS A 16 -5.91 -18.33 -3.28
C LYS A 16 -5.41 -17.09 -2.55
N LEU A 17 -6.17 -15.99 -2.58
CA LEU A 17 -5.81 -14.76 -1.87
C LEU A 17 -6.13 -14.79 -0.36
N LEU A 18 -6.91 -15.76 0.13
CA LEU A 18 -7.32 -15.86 1.56
C LEU A 18 -7.12 -17.23 2.23
N THR A 19 -6.86 -18.32 1.49
CA THR A 19 -6.92 -19.68 2.08
C THR A 19 -5.59 -20.21 2.64
N ASN A 20 -4.45 -19.57 2.34
CA ASN A 20 -3.13 -20.05 2.82
C ASN A 20 -2.79 -19.63 4.26
N ILE A 21 -3.68 -18.91 4.97
CA ILE A 21 -3.51 -18.59 6.40
C ILE A 21 -4.26 -19.57 7.31
N PHE A 22 -5.27 -20.32 6.82
CA PHE A 22 -6.26 -20.98 7.68
C PHE A 22 -6.27 -22.51 7.73
N THR A 23 -5.32 -23.22 7.13
CA THR A 23 -5.31 -24.69 7.21
C THR A 23 -3.92 -25.24 7.55
N ARG A 24 -3.51 -25.08 8.81
CA ARG A 24 -2.58 -26.00 9.49
C ARG A 24 -2.48 -25.65 10.97
N HIS A 25 -3.54 -25.93 11.73
CA HIS A 25 -3.47 -26.29 13.15
C HIS A 25 -4.88 -26.66 13.62
N HIS A 26 -5.28 -27.92 13.45
CA HIS A 26 -6.22 -28.58 14.35
C HIS A 26 -6.21 -30.08 14.11
N THR A 27 -5.17 -30.73 14.61
CA THR A 27 -5.21 -32.14 15.01
C THR A 27 -4.24 -32.34 16.16
N SER A 28 -4.72 -32.16 17.39
CA SER A 28 -4.43 -33.09 18.48
C SER A 28 -5.41 -32.89 19.63
N ARG A 29 -6.01 -34.01 20.06
CA ARG A 29 -6.70 -34.23 21.35
C ARG A 29 -5.70 -33.92 22.50
N THR A 30 -6.08 -33.65 23.76
CA THR A 30 -6.84 -34.54 24.64
C THR A 30 -7.17 -33.84 25.98
N THR A 31 -8.36 -34.18 26.52
CA THR A 31 -8.75 -34.38 27.95
C THR A 31 -8.79 -33.24 28.99
N ALA A 32 -10.03 -33.06 29.51
CA ALA A 32 -10.49 -32.94 30.92
C ALA A 32 -9.84 -31.87 31.82
N THR A 33 -10.58 -31.07 32.60
CA THR A 33 -11.44 -31.53 33.71
C THR A 33 -12.43 -30.42 34.13
N THR A 34 -13.66 -30.83 34.40
CA THR A 34 -14.75 -30.05 35.00
C THR A 34 -14.48 -29.78 36.48
N THR A 35 -14.61 -28.53 36.93
CA THR A 35 -15.00 -28.22 38.31
C THR A 35 -15.84 -26.95 38.32
N ALA A 36 -17.11 -27.12 38.64
CA ALA A 36 -18.04 -26.06 39.00
C ALA A 36 -17.78 -25.63 40.45
N THR A 37 -17.85 -24.32 40.70
CA THR A 37 -18.10 -23.78 42.04
C THR A 37 -19.03 -22.59 41.90
N THR A 38 -20.25 -22.82 42.36
CA THR A 38 -21.28 -21.83 42.70
C THR A 38 -20.87 -21.05 43.95
N SER A 39 -21.00 -19.73 43.93
CA SER A 39 -21.26 -18.96 45.14
C SER A 39 -22.06 -17.71 44.81
N SER A 40 -23.30 -17.73 45.30
CA SER A 40 -24.23 -16.62 45.49
C SER A 40 -23.67 -15.50 46.35
N THR A 41 -24.00 -14.24 46.03
CA THR A 41 -24.60 -13.30 46.99
C THR A 41 -25.17 -12.08 46.26
N SER A 42 -26.42 -11.79 46.58
CA SER A 42 -27.19 -10.60 46.26
C SER A 42 -26.69 -9.38 47.03
N THR A 43 -26.74 -8.20 46.40
CA THR A 43 -27.18 -6.96 47.08
C THR A 43 -27.69 -5.97 46.03
N ALA A 44 -28.98 -5.70 46.11
CA ALA A 44 -29.65 -4.58 45.49
C ALA A 44 -29.35 -3.31 46.31
N PHE A 45 -29.11 -2.19 45.63
CA PHE A 45 -29.29 -0.86 46.18
C PHE A 45 -30.00 -0.02 45.13
N GLU A 46 -31.20 0.42 45.48
CA GLU A 46 -32.06 1.34 44.75
C GLU A 46 -32.27 2.58 45.64
N VAL A 47 -32.77 3.66 45.02
CA VAL A 47 -33.36 4.88 45.64
C VAL A 47 -32.33 6.01 45.87
N ASN A 48 -32.47 7.27 45.43
CA ASN A 48 -33.60 8.02 44.85
C ASN A 48 -33.13 9.25 44.03
N LYS A 49 -34.02 9.68 43.12
CA LYS A 49 -34.11 11.01 42.52
C LYS A 49 -34.35 12.11 43.58
N ARG A 50 -33.88 13.34 43.30
CA ARG A 50 -34.64 14.59 43.53
C ARG A 50 -34.13 15.74 42.67
N ASP A 51 -35.10 16.54 42.27
CA ASP A 51 -35.14 17.58 41.26
C ASP A 51 -34.75 19.00 41.75
N PHE A 52 -34.79 19.93 40.77
CA PHE A 52 -34.89 21.39 40.80
C PHE A 52 -33.57 22.19 40.80
N GLY A 53 -33.37 23.19 39.92
CA GLY A 53 -34.34 23.87 39.07
C GLY A 53 -33.73 24.83 38.05
N ASN A 54 -34.64 25.27 37.17
CA ASN A 54 -34.51 26.27 36.11
C ASN A 54 -33.90 27.60 36.58
N LEU A 55 -33.12 28.22 35.68
CA LEU A 55 -33.12 29.68 35.53
C LEU A 55 -33.01 30.06 34.05
N THR A 56 -34.05 30.75 33.62
CA THR A 56 -34.30 31.30 32.29
C THR A 56 -33.59 32.64 32.07
N THR A 57 -33.26 32.86 30.80
CA THR A 57 -33.25 34.14 30.05
C THR A 57 -32.38 35.31 30.54
N ASN A 58 -31.42 35.69 29.70
CA ASN A 58 -31.15 37.10 29.42
C ASN A 58 -30.87 37.30 27.92
N HIS A 59 -31.87 37.87 27.24
CA HIS A 59 -31.73 38.46 25.92
C HIS A 59 -30.83 39.70 26.01
N ARG A 60 -29.78 39.76 25.20
CA ARG A 60 -29.23 41.04 24.72
C ARG A 60 -29.03 40.96 23.21
N ASN A 61 -29.89 41.71 22.54
CA ASN A 61 -29.76 42.07 21.13
C ASN A 61 -28.45 42.83 20.92
N PHE A 62 -27.62 42.35 20.00
CA PHE A 62 -26.66 43.21 19.31
C PHE A 62 -26.81 43.05 17.80
N SER A 63 -26.89 44.21 17.17
CA SER A 63 -27.23 44.46 15.79
C SER A 63 -26.21 43.91 14.80
N THR A 64 -26.77 43.31 13.76
CA THR A 64 -26.26 43.05 12.41
C THR A 64 -25.10 43.94 11.94
N LYS A 65 -23.95 43.32 11.70
CA LYS A 65 -23.04 43.70 10.60
C LYS A 65 -22.75 42.47 9.76
N THR A 66 -23.39 42.44 8.60
CA THR A 66 -23.10 41.56 7.48
C THR A 66 -21.70 41.83 6.96
N SER A 67 -20.74 40.96 7.27
CA SER A 67 -19.48 40.84 6.53
C SER A 67 -19.55 39.61 5.64
N THR A 68 -19.60 39.88 4.33
CA THR A 68 -19.44 38.91 3.25
C THR A 68 -18.25 37.97 3.49
N PRO A 69 -18.38 36.65 3.29
CA PRO A 69 -17.22 35.77 3.33
C PRO A 69 -16.42 36.01 2.04
N THR A 70 -15.23 36.57 2.19
CA THR A 70 -14.24 36.67 1.11
C THR A 70 -13.86 35.25 0.71
N THR A 71 -14.26 34.86 -0.48
CA THR A 71 -13.93 33.60 -1.14
C THR A 71 -12.41 33.47 -1.26
N LEU A 72 -11.78 32.77 -0.33
CA LEU A 72 -10.42 32.28 -0.50
C LEU A 72 -10.48 31.22 -1.60
N ALA A 73 -10.13 31.66 -2.82
CA ALA A 73 -10.01 30.81 -3.98
C ALA A 73 -9.11 29.62 -3.63
N ALA A 74 -9.69 28.43 -3.64
CA ALA A 74 -8.98 27.17 -3.58
C ALA A 74 -7.94 27.16 -4.71
N THR A 75 -6.69 27.40 -4.36
CA THR A 75 -5.59 27.26 -5.29
C THR A 75 -5.49 25.78 -5.57
N LYS A 76 -5.92 25.36 -6.78
CA LYS A 76 -5.70 24.02 -7.29
C LYS A 76 -4.19 23.79 -7.36
N SER A 77 -3.58 23.34 -6.27
CA SER A 77 -2.22 22.82 -6.29
C SER A 77 -2.27 21.41 -6.85
N GLY A 78 -2.48 21.31 -8.16
CA GLY A 78 -2.04 20.15 -8.91
C GLY A 78 -0.53 20.10 -8.77
N ALA A 79 -0.03 19.32 -7.80
CA ALA A 79 1.39 19.08 -7.67
C ALA A 79 1.85 18.40 -8.98
N ASN A 80 2.56 19.16 -9.81
CA ASN A 80 3.23 18.64 -11.00
C ASN A 80 4.26 17.60 -10.55
N TYR A 81 3.90 16.31 -10.66
CA TYR A 81 4.80 15.18 -10.47
C TYR A 81 5.80 15.18 -11.64
N LYS A 82 6.88 15.95 -11.53
CA LYS A 82 7.98 15.98 -12.50
C LYS A 82 8.80 14.69 -12.37
N MET A 83 8.85 13.92 -13.47
CA MET A 83 9.43 12.57 -13.64
C MET A 83 8.54 11.42 -13.11
N ALA A 84 7.39 11.19 -13.76
CA ALA A 84 6.59 10.00 -13.52
C ALA A 84 7.18 8.81 -14.29
N ILE A 85 7.74 7.82 -13.59
CA ILE A 85 8.08 6.54 -14.22
C ILE A 85 6.78 5.81 -14.55
N ASP A 86 6.57 5.48 -15.81
CA ASP A 86 5.47 4.64 -16.26
C ASP A 86 5.87 3.17 -16.25
N LEU A 87 4.99 2.30 -15.76
CA LEU A 87 5.24 0.86 -15.72
C LEU A 87 4.26 0.17 -16.66
N LYS A 88 4.79 -0.52 -17.67
CA LYS A 88 3.97 -1.20 -18.67
C LYS A 88 4.23 -2.70 -18.63
N PHE A 89 3.19 -3.48 -18.34
CA PHE A 89 3.25 -4.94 -18.41
C PHE A 89 2.99 -5.40 -19.85
N ASN A 90 3.91 -6.19 -20.41
CA ASN A 90 3.74 -6.73 -21.76
C ASN A 90 3.34 -8.22 -21.68
N ALA A 91 2.45 -8.64 -22.59
CA ALA A 91 1.98 -10.02 -22.70
C ALA A 91 3.10 -11.02 -23.07
N SER A 92 4.05 -10.55 -23.87
CA SER A 92 5.19 -11.28 -24.40
C SER A 92 6.42 -10.37 -24.48
N LEU A 93 7.59 -10.97 -24.73
CA LEU A 93 8.82 -10.21 -24.89
C LEU A 93 8.73 -9.31 -26.13
N THR A 94 9.08 -8.04 -25.96
CA THR A 94 9.15 -7.09 -27.08
C THR A 94 10.56 -7.02 -27.64
N SER A 95 10.70 -6.93 -28.96
CA SER A 95 12.03 -6.81 -29.58
C SER A 95 12.66 -5.45 -29.27
N SER A 96 13.92 -5.44 -28.84
CA SER A 96 14.66 -4.21 -28.55
C SER A 96 16.18 -4.42 -28.56
N ASP A 97 16.92 -3.40 -29.03
CA ASP A 97 18.38 -3.35 -28.92
C ASP A 97 18.78 -2.81 -27.53
N PRO A 98 19.53 -3.57 -26.70
CA PRO A 98 20.00 -3.14 -25.39
C PRO A 98 20.70 -1.79 -25.36
N HIS A 99 21.35 -1.39 -26.45
CA HIS A 99 22.04 -0.12 -26.52
C HIS A 99 21.09 1.07 -26.37
N PHE A 100 19.88 0.97 -26.90
CA PHE A 100 18.87 2.03 -26.84
C PHE A 100 17.82 1.79 -25.76
N LYS A 101 17.48 0.52 -25.50
CA LYS A 101 16.54 0.11 -24.44
C LYS A 101 17.22 -0.93 -23.56
N PRO A 102 17.88 -0.50 -22.47
CA PRO A 102 18.55 -1.40 -21.54
C PRO A 102 17.62 -2.50 -21.04
N VAL A 103 18.18 -3.69 -20.79
CA VAL A 103 17.45 -4.87 -20.32
C VAL A 103 18.09 -5.48 -19.09
N LEU A 104 17.28 -5.67 -18.05
CA LEU A 104 17.63 -6.38 -16.83
C LEU A 104 16.84 -7.69 -16.75
N ILE A 105 17.54 -8.81 -16.85
CA ILE A 105 16.97 -10.15 -16.78
C ILE A 105 17.18 -10.70 -15.37
N ILE A 106 16.11 -11.10 -14.68
CA ILE A 106 16.17 -11.59 -13.29
C ILE A 106 15.51 -12.96 -13.19
N GLY A 107 16.19 -13.94 -12.61
CA GLY A 107 15.61 -15.27 -12.40
C GLY A 107 16.26 -16.06 -11.28
N GLN A 108 15.68 -17.21 -10.94
CA GLN A 108 16.38 -18.22 -10.13
C GLN A 108 17.42 -18.93 -11.02
N LEU A 109 18.60 -19.24 -10.48
CA LEU A 109 19.66 -19.91 -11.26
C LEU A 109 19.16 -21.18 -11.97
N LYS A 110 18.33 -21.98 -11.28
CA LYS A 110 17.70 -23.19 -11.85
C LYS A 110 16.82 -22.90 -13.08
N HIS A 111 16.20 -21.73 -13.16
CA HIS A 111 15.37 -21.31 -14.30
C HIS A 111 16.22 -20.68 -15.40
N LEU A 112 17.22 -19.88 -15.01
CA LEU A 112 18.14 -19.25 -15.96
C LEU A 112 18.92 -20.31 -16.75
N ASN A 113 19.31 -21.41 -16.12
CA ASN A 113 19.97 -22.55 -16.77
C ASN A 113 19.08 -23.31 -17.78
N LEU A 114 17.76 -23.10 -17.77
CA LEU A 114 16.83 -23.74 -18.72
C LEU A 114 16.61 -22.91 -19.99
N LEU A 115 17.04 -21.65 -19.99
CA LEU A 115 16.83 -20.74 -21.11
C LEU A 115 17.79 -21.06 -22.26
N LYS A 116 17.25 -21.02 -23.48
CA LYS A 116 18.06 -20.98 -24.70
C LYS A 116 18.25 -19.53 -25.12
N PHE A 117 19.33 -19.24 -25.83
CA PHE A 117 19.54 -17.90 -26.36
C PHE A 117 18.38 -17.42 -27.25
N SER A 118 17.75 -18.33 -28.00
CA SER A 118 16.55 -18.05 -28.81
C SER A 118 15.35 -17.51 -28.02
N ASP A 119 15.26 -17.82 -26.72
CA ASP A 119 14.16 -17.35 -25.87
C ASP A 119 14.32 -15.87 -25.49
N LEU A 120 15.54 -15.32 -25.62
CA LEU A 120 15.92 -13.96 -25.24
C LEU A 120 16.56 -13.16 -26.38
N SER A 121 16.79 -13.76 -27.55
CA SER A 121 17.53 -13.14 -28.64
C SER A 121 16.89 -11.82 -29.10
N CYS A 122 15.56 -11.73 -29.05
CA CYS A 122 14.83 -10.50 -29.37
C CYS A 122 15.17 -9.30 -28.46
N LYS A 123 15.71 -9.55 -27.26
CA LYS A 123 16.16 -8.52 -26.31
C LYS A 123 17.65 -8.29 -26.32
N LEU A 124 18.43 -9.16 -26.95
CA LEU A 124 19.88 -9.24 -26.78
C LEU A 124 20.63 -8.99 -28.08
N GLU A 125 20.04 -9.36 -29.22
CA GLU A 125 20.61 -9.12 -30.54
C GLU A 125 20.51 -7.64 -30.93
N PRO A 126 21.49 -7.11 -31.68
CA PRO A 126 22.71 -7.78 -32.17
C PRO A 126 23.90 -7.67 -31.19
N ARG A 127 23.68 -7.21 -29.95
CA ARG A 127 24.77 -6.78 -29.04
C ARG A 127 25.42 -7.92 -28.27
N VAL A 128 24.66 -8.94 -27.92
CA VAL A 128 25.12 -10.07 -27.12
C VAL A 128 25.06 -11.33 -27.98
N SER A 129 26.16 -12.08 -28.02
CA SER A 129 26.22 -13.37 -28.72
C SER A 129 25.72 -14.52 -27.84
N GLU A 130 25.29 -15.61 -28.46
CA GLU A 130 24.91 -16.83 -27.74
C GLU A 130 26.03 -17.36 -26.83
N ASP A 131 27.29 -17.32 -27.28
CA ASP A 131 28.45 -17.72 -26.48
C ASP A 131 28.62 -16.85 -25.23
N THR A 132 28.47 -15.52 -25.38
CA THR A 132 28.51 -14.58 -24.25
C THR A 132 27.39 -14.87 -23.25
N PHE A 133 26.18 -15.10 -23.73
CA PHE A 133 25.03 -15.41 -22.87
C PHE A 133 25.26 -16.72 -22.09
N ASN A 134 25.65 -17.79 -22.77
CA ASN A 134 25.87 -19.09 -22.13
C ASN A 134 27.00 -19.05 -21.09
N LYS A 135 28.10 -18.36 -21.38
CA LYS A 135 29.20 -18.15 -20.42
C LYS A 135 28.74 -17.33 -19.22
N ALA A 136 27.96 -16.27 -19.44
CA ALA A 136 27.42 -15.46 -18.36
C ALA A 136 26.52 -16.29 -17.42
N ILE A 137 25.61 -17.10 -17.96
CA ILE A 137 24.76 -17.97 -17.13
C ILE A 137 25.61 -18.97 -16.32
N ALA A 138 26.64 -19.57 -16.93
CA ALA A 138 27.53 -20.52 -16.26
C ALA A 138 28.35 -19.88 -15.12
N CYS A 139 28.62 -18.59 -15.18
CA CYS A 139 29.38 -17.86 -14.16
C CYS A 139 28.53 -17.33 -13.00
N LEU A 140 27.19 -17.41 -13.06
CA LEU A 140 26.31 -16.88 -12.01
C LEU A 140 26.35 -17.73 -10.72
N HIS A 141 26.89 -17.16 -9.65
CA HIS A 141 27.10 -17.82 -8.36
C HIS A 141 26.41 -17.05 -7.21
N PRO A 142 25.05 -17.01 -7.15
CA PRO A 142 24.27 -16.22 -6.19
C PRO A 142 24.55 -16.56 -4.71
N SER A 143 25.13 -15.60 -3.97
CA SER A 143 25.32 -15.65 -2.52
C SER A 143 25.30 -14.26 -1.85
N PRO A 144 24.13 -13.69 -1.49
CA PRO A 144 22.79 -14.21 -1.72
C PRO A 144 22.27 -13.93 -3.14
N THR A 145 22.70 -12.86 -3.79
CA THR A 145 22.35 -12.53 -5.19
C THR A 145 23.62 -12.36 -6.00
N ASP A 146 23.54 -12.51 -7.31
CA ASP A 146 24.66 -12.26 -8.22
C ASP A 146 24.17 -11.64 -9.52
N LYS A 147 25.03 -10.91 -10.23
CA LYS A 147 24.72 -10.32 -11.53
C LYS A 147 25.93 -10.35 -12.46
N ILE A 148 25.67 -10.49 -13.75
CA ILE A 148 26.68 -10.43 -14.79
C ILE A 148 26.21 -9.49 -15.89
N SER A 149 27.10 -8.57 -16.26
CA SER A 149 26.94 -7.67 -17.39
C SER A 149 27.17 -8.43 -18.69
N LEU A 150 26.19 -8.41 -19.58
CA LEU A 150 26.29 -9.00 -20.92
C LEU A 150 26.82 -8.00 -21.95
N TYR A 151 26.48 -6.72 -21.78
CA TYR A 151 26.94 -5.64 -22.65
C TYR A 151 26.88 -4.30 -21.90
N LEU A 152 28.05 -3.78 -21.51
CA LEU A 152 28.25 -2.43 -20.94
C LEU A 152 27.22 -2.01 -19.87
N ASP A 153 26.77 -2.94 -19.04
CA ASP A 153 25.68 -2.82 -18.04
C ASP A 153 24.28 -2.47 -18.59
N VAL A 154 24.14 -2.16 -19.88
CA VAL A 154 22.84 -1.95 -20.53
C VAL A 154 22.13 -3.26 -20.85
N ALA A 155 22.84 -4.39 -20.92
CA ALA A 155 22.25 -5.73 -20.85
C ALA A 155 22.83 -6.46 -19.65
N THR A 156 21.99 -6.85 -18.69
CA THR A 156 22.43 -7.50 -17.45
C THR A 156 21.56 -8.70 -17.12
N VAL A 157 22.18 -9.81 -16.71
CA VAL A 157 21.49 -10.96 -16.12
C VAL A 157 21.79 -11.04 -14.63
N ALA A 158 20.77 -11.30 -13.81
CA ALA A 158 20.89 -11.37 -12.36
C ALA A 158 20.16 -12.59 -11.78
N ALA A 159 20.79 -13.22 -10.80
CA ALA A 159 20.28 -14.37 -10.08
C ALA A 159 19.78 -13.99 -8.68
N VAL A 160 18.56 -14.44 -8.34
CA VAL A 160 18.00 -14.35 -6.98
C VAL A 160 18.54 -15.47 -6.07
N PRO A 161 18.37 -15.39 -4.73
CA PRO A 161 18.95 -16.36 -3.81
C PRO A 161 18.48 -17.80 -4.00
N LEU A 162 19.45 -18.74 -3.99
CA LEU A 162 19.21 -20.18 -4.10
C LEU A 162 18.34 -20.69 -2.94
N LYS A 163 18.73 -20.35 -1.72
CA LYS A 163 18.06 -20.82 -0.50
C LYS A 163 16.89 -19.91 -0.14
N CYS A 164 15.77 -20.49 0.29
CA CYS A 164 14.95 -19.81 1.30
C CYS A 164 14.44 -20.74 2.36
N SER A 165 14.16 -20.12 3.50
CA SER A 165 13.51 -20.74 4.63
C SER A 165 12.01 -20.95 4.37
N ARG A 166 11.42 -21.89 5.10
CA ARG A 166 9.97 -22.17 5.12
C ARG A 166 9.07 -20.95 5.42
N HIS A 167 9.63 -19.88 5.98
CA HIS A 167 8.90 -18.67 6.36
C HIS A 167 8.99 -17.56 5.30
N ASN A 168 9.75 -17.77 4.22
CA ASN A 168 9.95 -16.78 3.16
C ASN A 168 9.21 -17.20 1.88
N THR A 169 8.97 -16.24 0.99
CA THR A 169 8.29 -16.49 -0.29
C THR A 169 9.18 -17.31 -1.25
N PRO A 170 8.63 -18.38 -1.88
CA PRO A 170 9.30 -19.14 -2.92
C PRO A 170 9.85 -18.27 -4.07
N SER A 171 9.13 -17.21 -4.43
CA SER A 171 9.51 -16.26 -5.49
C SER A 171 10.79 -15.45 -5.22
N ARG A 172 11.27 -15.39 -3.97
CA ARG A 172 12.36 -14.48 -3.56
C ARG A 172 12.10 -13.01 -3.90
N ALA A 173 10.84 -12.59 -3.95
CA ALA A 173 10.42 -11.22 -4.31
C ALA A 173 11.23 -10.10 -3.61
N HIS A 174 11.64 -10.29 -2.36
CA HIS A 174 12.48 -9.32 -1.63
C HIS A 174 13.80 -9.00 -2.34
N ALA A 175 14.44 -9.98 -2.99
CA ALA A 175 15.68 -9.79 -3.74
C ALA A 175 15.44 -9.09 -5.08
N ILE A 176 14.31 -9.37 -5.74
CA ILE A 176 13.95 -8.75 -7.02
C ILE A 176 13.87 -7.23 -6.87
N THR A 177 13.18 -6.71 -5.86
CA THR A 177 13.09 -5.26 -5.63
C THR A 177 14.46 -4.61 -5.47
N ARG A 178 15.39 -5.26 -4.76
CA ARG A 178 16.77 -4.76 -4.58
C ARG A 178 17.56 -4.79 -5.89
N LEU A 179 17.44 -5.88 -6.66
CA LEU A 179 18.11 -6.03 -7.94
C LEU A 179 17.63 -4.99 -8.96
N VAL A 180 16.31 -4.75 -9.04
CA VAL A 180 15.77 -3.70 -9.92
C VAL A 180 16.28 -2.32 -9.49
N LYS A 181 16.15 -1.94 -8.21
CA LYS A 181 16.61 -0.63 -7.71
C LYS A 181 18.09 -0.36 -7.98
N ASN A 182 18.92 -1.39 -7.96
CA ASN A 182 20.38 -1.25 -8.08
C ASN A 182 20.89 -1.28 -9.54
N ASN A 183 20.07 -1.71 -10.49
CA ASN A 183 20.52 -1.94 -11.88
C ASN A 183 19.69 -1.21 -12.93
N ILE A 184 18.62 -0.55 -12.52
CA ILE A 184 17.85 0.32 -13.41
C ILE A 184 18.67 1.57 -13.76
N LEU A 185 18.69 1.96 -15.04
CA LEU A 185 19.55 3.04 -15.53
C LEU A 185 18.82 4.39 -15.58
N ASN A 186 17.49 4.39 -15.45
CA ASN A 186 16.63 5.59 -15.52
C ASN A 186 16.78 6.34 -16.85
N VAL A 187 16.85 5.58 -17.95
CA VAL A 187 16.81 6.13 -19.30
C VAL A 187 15.36 6.36 -19.74
N ASN A 188 15.11 6.84 -20.97
CA ASN A 188 13.75 7.09 -21.44
C ASN A 188 12.91 5.80 -21.55
N GLU A 189 13.52 4.70 -21.99
CA GLU A 189 12.86 3.39 -22.07
C GLU A 189 13.81 2.27 -21.66
N GLU A 190 13.38 1.39 -20.77
CA GLU A 190 14.15 0.21 -20.33
C GLU A 190 13.23 -0.98 -20.03
N SER A 191 13.77 -2.18 -20.00
CA SER A 191 13.03 -3.44 -19.82
C SER A 191 13.52 -4.23 -18.62
N VAL A 192 12.59 -4.77 -17.84
CA VAL A 192 12.85 -5.74 -16.78
C VAL A 192 12.18 -7.06 -17.18
N VAL A 193 12.98 -8.08 -17.44
CA VAL A 193 12.51 -9.42 -17.81
C VAL A 193 12.63 -10.34 -16.59
N ILE A 194 11.51 -10.89 -16.13
CA ILE A 194 11.48 -11.82 -14.99
C ILE A 194 11.30 -13.25 -15.48
N VAL A 195 12.21 -14.13 -15.06
CA VAL A 195 12.19 -15.57 -15.37
C VAL A 195 11.71 -16.35 -14.15
N CYS A 196 10.45 -16.78 -14.16
CA CYS A 196 9.80 -17.39 -13.01
C CYS A 196 8.79 -18.47 -13.37
N GLU A 197 8.42 -19.29 -12.40
CA GLU A 197 7.26 -20.18 -12.52
C GLU A 197 5.96 -19.35 -12.48
N ARG A 198 4.88 -19.83 -13.12
CA ARG A 198 3.60 -19.10 -13.13
C ARG A 198 3.05 -18.82 -11.73
N ALA A 199 3.37 -19.67 -10.74
CA ALA A 199 2.96 -19.46 -9.35
C ALA A 199 3.63 -18.24 -8.68
N ASP A 200 4.81 -17.83 -9.16
CA ASP A 200 5.60 -16.73 -8.61
C ASP A 200 5.40 -15.41 -9.36
N LEU A 201 4.68 -15.44 -10.49
CA LEU A 201 4.45 -14.30 -11.39
C LEU A 201 3.93 -13.06 -10.65
N PHE A 202 2.82 -13.21 -9.92
CA PHE A 202 2.19 -12.08 -9.21
C PHE A 202 3.14 -11.47 -8.17
N ALA A 203 3.77 -12.30 -7.34
CA ALA A 203 4.68 -11.83 -6.30
C ALA A 203 5.92 -11.13 -6.89
N SER A 204 6.41 -11.61 -8.03
CA SER A 204 7.56 -11.04 -8.73
C SER A 204 7.21 -9.71 -9.41
N ALA A 205 6.04 -9.62 -10.05
CA ALA A 205 5.50 -8.38 -10.59
C ALA A 205 5.41 -7.30 -9.51
N CYS A 206 4.77 -7.61 -8.38
CA CYS A 206 4.68 -6.69 -7.25
C CYS A 206 6.06 -6.26 -6.71
N ALA A 207 7.07 -7.13 -6.80
CA ALA A 207 8.44 -6.80 -6.39
C ALA A 207 9.11 -5.78 -7.30
N VAL A 208 8.93 -5.92 -8.62
CA VAL A 208 9.42 -4.95 -9.61
C VAL A 208 8.74 -3.61 -9.39
N VAL A 209 7.41 -3.58 -9.23
CA VAL A 209 6.64 -2.35 -9.00
C VAL A 209 7.14 -1.58 -7.77
N ARG A 210 7.44 -2.27 -6.67
CA ARG A 210 8.00 -1.67 -5.44
C ARG A 210 9.36 -1.00 -5.63
N ALA A 211 10.04 -1.24 -6.74
CA ALA A 211 11.29 -0.56 -7.06
C ALA A 211 11.09 0.90 -7.50
N PHE A 212 9.86 1.29 -7.87
CA PHE A 212 9.55 2.55 -8.54
C PHE A 212 8.59 3.45 -7.73
N PRO A 213 9.07 4.11 -6.67
CA PRO A 213 8.26 5.02 -5.86
C PRO A 213 7.79 6.24 -6.67
N LEU A 214 6.63 6.80 -6.31
CA LEU A 214 6.05 7.97 -6.98
C LEU A 214 6.41 9.31 -6.33
N TYR A 215 6.70 9.32 -5.02
CA TYR A 215 6.92 10.56 -4.30
C TYR A 215 8.39 10.99 -4.33
N SER A 216 8.66 12.21 -4.80
CA SER A 216 9.95 12.87 -4.71
C SER A 216 9.77 14.39 -4.76
N ARG A 217 10.54 15.11 -3.93
CA ARG A 217 10.66 16.58 -3.93
C ARG A 217 12.07 17.05 -4.32
N LYS A 218 12.90 16.16 -4.88
CA LYS A 218 14.24 16.53 -5.35
C LYS A 218 14.12 17.55 -6.49
N THR A 219 14.83 18.67 -6.40
CA THR A 219 14.71 19.84 -7.30
C THR A 219 15.52 19.70 -8.59
N SER A 220 16.48 18.77 -8.64
CA SER A 220 17.24 18.37 -9.83
C SER A 220 17.37 16.84 -9.84
N GLY A 221 17.21 16.25 -11.02
CA GLY A 221 17.07 14.80 -11.23
C GLY A 221 18.20 13.99 -10.60
N SER A 222 17.92 13.32 -9.50
CA SER A 222 18.86 12.37 -8.90
C SER A 222 18.62 11.01 -9.54
N LEU A 223 19.25 10.80 -10.69
CA LEU A 223 20.05 9.62 -11.07
C LEU A 223 20.44 9.72 -12.56
N GLY A 224 21.27 10.72 -12.88
CA GLY A 224 22.14 10.68 -14.05
C GLY A 224 23.57 10.62 -13.57
N ASN A 225 24.20 9.44 -13.59
CA ASN A 225 25.66 9.35 -13.55
C ASN A 225 26.17 9.79 -14.93
N SER A 226 26.11 11.09 -15.22
CA SER A 226 26.89 11.68 -16.29
C SER A 226 28.24 12.04 -15.69
N THR A 227 29.25 11.28 -16.10
CA THR A 227 30.66 11.58 -15.91
C THR A 227 30.92 13.07 -16.04
N ALA A 228 31.38 13.69 -14.95
CA ALA A 228 31.90 15.04 -14.95
C ALA A 228 33.16 15.07 -15.83
N ASN A 229 33.02 15.53 -17.08
CA ASN A 229 34.12 16.11 -17.80
C ASN A 229 34.06 17.63 -17.58
N ALA A 230 35.08 18.11 -16.89
CA ALA A 230 35.37 19.52 -16.71
C ALA A 230 35.56 20.22 -18.05
N ALA A 231 34.99 21.42 -18.21
CA ALA A 231 35.68 22.57 -18.80
C ALA A 231 34.85 23.87 -18.69
N SER A 232 35.51 24.87 -18.12
CA SER A 232 35.44 26.32 -18.40
C SER A 232 34.17 27.14 -18.14
N ALA A 233 34.40 28.12 -17.27
CA ALA A 233 33.67 29.35 -17.04
C ALA A 233 33.41 30.18 -18.32
N GLY A 234 32.30 30.91 -18.29
CA GLY A 234 31.93 31.92 -19.29
C GLY A 234 30.60 32.56 -18.91
N ASP A 235 30.69 33.63 -18.12
CA ASP A 235 29.66 34.62 -17.83
C ASP A 235 29.13 35.23 -19.15
N GLN A 236 27.84 35.10 -19.45
CA GLN A 236 27.01 36.05 -20.24
C GLN A 236 25.50 35.71 -20.17
N ASP A 237 24.72 36.71 -19.76
CA ASP A 237 23.26 36.78 -19.81
C ASP A 237 22.70 36.72 -21.24
N ILE A 238 21.80 35.77 -21.55
CA ILE A 238 20.95 35.79 -22.76
C ILE A 238 19.52 35.32 -22.41
N PRO A 239 18.45 35.93 -22.97
CA PRO A 239 17.09 35.86 -22.43
C PRO A 239 16.35 34.55 -22.68
N MET A 240 15.51 34.24 -21.69
CA MET A 240 14.51 33.19 -21.59
C MET A 240 13.63 33.09 -22.85
N LYS A 241 13.91 32.12 -23.73
CA LYS A 241 12.98 31.64 -24.75
C LYS A 241 12.25 30.40 -24.22
N ASN A 242 10.92 30.49 -24.27
CA ASN A 242 9.97 29.42 -23.93
C ASN A 242 10.35 28.10 -24.62
N ALA A 243 10.87 27.15 -23.85
CA ALA A 243 11.04 25.76 -24.27
C ALA A 243 9.84 24.95 -23.80
N GLY A 244 9.20 24.28 -24.75
CA GLY A 244 7.99 23.48 -24.56
C GLY A 244 8.13 22.40 -23.49
N ASP A 245 6.99 22.14 -22.87
CA ASP A 245 6.73 21.14 -21.85
C ASP A 245 6.89 19.72 -22.42
N ASN A 246 8.12 19.25 -22.60
CA ASN A 246 8.43 17.84 -22.82
C ASN A 246 9.09 17.30 -21.56
N SER A 247 8.27 16.95 -20.56
CA SER A 247 8.76 16.09 -19.48
C SER A 247 9.14 14.73 -20.08
N ASN A 248 10.43 14.39 -20.07
CA ASN A 248 10.90 13.05 -20.46
C ASN A 248 10.28 12.02 -19.49
N GLN A 249 9.22 11.36 -19.93
CA GLN A 249 8.56 10.29 -19.17
C GLN A 249 9.35 8.98 -19.40
N THR A 250 10.01 8.48 -18.36
CA THR A 250 10.67 7.17 -18.39
C THR A 250 9.63 6.05 -18.39
N THR A 251 9.71 5.13 -19.35
CA THR A 251 8.85 3.93 -19.41
C THR A 251 9.66 2.69 -19.10
N VAL A 252 9.19 1.88 -18.14
CA VAL A 252 9.77 0.59 -17.80
C VAL A 252 8.83 -0.53 -18.25
N HIS A 253 9.29 -1.32 -19.21
CA HIS A 253 8.59 -2.51 -19.68
C HIS A 253 8.86 -3.68 -18.75
N ILE A 254 7.81 -4.26 -18.19
CA ILE A 254 7.88 -5.43 -17.32
C ILE A 254 7.38 -6.63 -18.12
N GLU A 255 8.27 -7.60 -18.32
CA GLU A 255 8.03 -8.75 -19.18
C GLU A 255 8.38 -10.04 -18.44
N PHE A 256 7.78 -11.16 -18.86
CA PHE A 256 7.93 -12.44 -18.18
C PHE A 256 8.32 -13.56 -19.14
N ILE A 257 9.25 -14.39 -18.70
CA ILE A 257 9.47 -15.73 -19.25
C ILE A 257 8.97 -16.72 -18.22
N ILE A 258 7.93 -17.47 -18.59
CA ILE A 258 7.27 -18.42 -17.69
C ILE A 258 7.87 -19.81 -17.87
N ILE A 259 8.36 -20.39 -16.77
CA ILE A 259 8.82 -21.77 -16.73
C ILE A 259 7.67 -22.67 -16.30
N ASP A 260 7.34 -23.65 -17.13
CA ASP A 260 6.34 -24.67 -16.85
C ASP A 260 6.87 -25.70 -15.86
N LYS A 261 5.97 -26.46 -15.22
CA LYS A 261 6.34 -27.46 -14.21
C LYS A 261 7.22 -28.59 -14.72
N ASN A 262 7.23 -28.83 -16.03
CA ASN A 262 8.10 -29.78 -16.70
C ASN A 262 9.50 -29.22 -17.01
N GLY A 263 9.78 -27.96 -16.65
CA GLY A 263 11.03 -27.27 -16.94
C GLY A 263 11.13 -26.69 -18.35
N ALA A 264 10.04 -26.68 -19.12
CA ALA A 264 10.01 -26.03 -20.44
C ALA A 264 9.67 -24.54 -20.32
N VAL A 265 10.16 -23.73 -21.26
CA VAL A 265 9.74 -22.33 -21.42
C VAL A 265 8.35 -22.30 -22.08
N SER A 266 7.39 -21.71 -21.38
CA SER A 266 6.03 -21.57 -21.86
C SER A 266 5.98 -20.56 -23.01
N GLN A 267 5.38 -20.98 -24.12
CA GLN A 267 5.16 -20.12 -25.29
C GLN A 267 3.82 -19.38 -25.24
N THR A 268 3.03 -19.61 -24.18
CA THR A 268 1.73 -18.97 -24.00
C THR A 268 1.92 -17.56 -23.41
N PRO A 269 1.56 -16.49 -24.12
CA PRO A 269 1.59 -15.14 -23.59
C PRO A 269 0.70 -14.99 -22.36
N LEU A 270 0.95 -13.94 -21.58
CA LEU A 270 0.02 -13.56 -20.52
C LEU A 270 -1.31 -13.13 -21.12
N ASP A 271 -2.41 -13.58 -20.51
CA ASP A 271 -3.72 -13.16 -20.96
C ASP A 271 -4.03 -11.71 -20.53
N GLN A 272 -5.00 -11.06 -21.19
CA GLN A 272 -5.34 -9.67 -20.91
C GLN A 272 -5.89 -9.48 -19.47
N SER A 273 -6.49 -10.51 -18.88
CA SER A 273 -6.98 -10.46 -17.50
C SER A 273 -5.84 -10.52 -16.49
N GLU A 274 -4.80 -11.30 -16.77
CA GLU A 274 -3.57 -11.37 -15.98
C GLU A 274 -2.87 -10.02 -16.02
N ILE A 275 -2.69 -9.43 -17.20
CA ILE A 275 -2.08 -8.10 -17.37
C ILE A 275 -2.89 -7.04 -16.62
N GLY A 276 -4.21 -7.00 -16.82
CA GLY A 276 -5.07 -6.03 -16.12
C GLY A 276 -4.97 -6.18 -14.60
N CYS A 277 -4.93 -7.41 -14.08
CA CYS A 277 -4.73 -7.66 -12.65
C CYS A 277 -3.38 -7.15 -12.15
N LEU A 278 -2.30 -7.32 -12.93
CA LEU A 278 -0.98 -6.81 -12.58
C LEU A 278 -0.92 -5.28 -12.60
N GLU A 279 -1.56 -4.64 -13.58
CA GLU A 279 -1.66 -3.18 -13.68
C GLU A 279 -2.44 -2.57 -12.52
N ASP A 280 -3.61 -3.13 -12.19
CA ASP A 280 -4.44 -2.69 -11.06
C ASP A 280 -3.70 -2.87 -9.73
N ALA A 281 -3.02 -4.02 -9.54
CA ALA A 281 -2.19 -4.26 -8.37
C ALA A 281 -0.99 -3.30 -8.32
N ALA A 282 -0.36 -3.01 -9.46
CA ALA A 282 0.77 -2.09 -9.53
C ALA A 282 0.38 -0.67 -9.12
N LYS A 283 -0.78 -0.20 -9.60
CA LYS A 283 -1.35 1.07 -9.19
C LYS A 283 -1.63 1.10 -7.68
N GLY A 284 -2.26 0.05 -7.13
CA GLY A 284 -2.52 -0.05 -5.70
C GLY A 284 -1.24 0.01 -4.84
N ILE A 285 -0.19 -0.70 -5.25
CA ILE A 285 1.11 -0.70 -4.57
C ILE A 285 1.77 0.68 -4.60
N ARG A 286 1.82 1.31 -5.78
CA ARG A 286 2.46 2.63 -5.93
C ARG A 286 1.66 3.73 -5.24
N LEU A 287 0.33 3.63 -5.24
CA LEU A 287 -0.56 4.50 -4.48
C LEU A 287 -0.25 4.44 -2.99
N ALA A 288 -0.20 3.24 -2.41
CA ALA A 288 0.10 3.06 -1.00
C ALA A 288 1.50 3.62 -0.64
N ALA A 289 2.52 3.31 -1.45
CA ALA A 289 3.86 3.83 -1.26
C ALA A 289 3.92 5.37 -1.36
N ARG A 290 3.22 5.96 -2.34
CA ARG A 290 3.15 7.42 -2.50
C ARG A 290 2.59 8.10 -1.26
N ILE A 291 1.46 7.61 -0.75
CA ILE A 291 0.81 8.18 0.44
C ILE A 291 1.76 8.09 1.64
N VAL A 292 2.37 6.92 1.87
CA VAL A 292 3.30 6.67 2.99
C VAL A 292 4.58 7.52 2.90
N ASP A 293 5.08 7.78 1.69
CA ASP A 293 6.27 8.59 1.48
C ASP A 293 5.98 10.10 1.45
N THR A 294 4.73 10.52 1.25
CA THR A 294 4.35 11.94 1.26
C THR A 294 4.39 12.47 2.70
N PRO A 295 5.07 13.59 2.99
CA PRO A 295 5.13 14.16 4.34
C PRO A 295 3.78 14.75 4.75
N CYS A 296 3.49 14.80 6.06
CA CYS A 296 2.17 15.19 6.58
C CYS A 296 1.71 16.59 6.14
N ASN A 297 2.63 17.54 5.95
CA ASN A 297 2.29 18.86 5.42
C ASN A 297 1.68 18.82 4.00
N GLU A 298 1.90 17.73 3.24
CA GLU A 298 1.34 17.46 1.92
C GLU A 298 0.36 16.27 1.91
N MET A 299 0.27 15.51 3.01
CA MET A 299 -0.64 14.38 3.18
C MET A 299 -1.19 14.36 4.61
N ASN A 300 -2.09 15.30 4.90
CA ASN A 300 -2.83 15.35 6.16
C ASN A 300 -4.19 14.65 6.01
N VAL A 301 -5.03 14.70 7.04
CA VAL A 301 -6.36 14.05 7.02
C VAL A 301 -7.24 14.54 5.86
N SER A 302 -7.26 15.84 5.54
CA SER A 302 -8.02 16.38 4.40
C SER A 302 -7.52 15.80 3.08
N HIS A 303 -6.20 15.79 2.86
CA HIS A 303 -5.63 15.28 1.62
C HIS A 303 -5.90 13.77 1.46
N PHE A 304 -5.89 12.99 2.54
CA PHE A 304 -6.26 11.57 2.45
C PHE A 304 -7.76 11.39 2.13
N VAL A 305 -8.65 12.25 2.65
CA VAL A 305 -10.07 12.26 2.24
C VAL A 305 -10.17 12.49 0.73
N GLU A 306 -9.46 13.48 0.19
CA GLU A 306 -9.42 13.76 -1.25
C GLU A 306 -8.86 12.58 -2.06
N GLU A 307 -7.86 11.85 -1.55
CA GLU A 307 -7.36 10.62 -2.16
C GLU A 307 -8.44 9.53 -2.19
N ALA A 308 -9.16 9.32 -1.09
CA ALA A 308 -10.26 8.37 -1.03
C ALA A 308 -11.41 8.74 -1.97
N GLU A 309 -11.73 10.02 -2.10
CA GLU A 309 -12.71 10.53 -3.07
C GLU A 309 -12.28 10.33 -4.52
N ARG A 310 -10.99 10.58 -4.83
CA ARG A 310 -10.44 10.34 -6.17
C ARG A 310 -10.53 8.87 -6.56
N ILE A 311 -10.10 7.98 -5.67
CA ILE A 311 -10.19 6.53 -5.89
C ILE A 311 -11.65 6.09 -5.94
N GLY A 312 -12.51 6.66 -5.10
CA GLY A 312 -13.96 6.45 -5.14
C GLY A 312 -14.54 6.79 -6.51
N ALA A 313 -14.21 7.94 -7.08
CA ALA A 313 -14.67 8.35 -8.41
C ALA A 313 -14.24 7.36 -9.50
N GLU A 314 -13.00 6.88 -9.47
CA GLU A 314 -12.53 5.86 -10.42
C GLU A 314 -13.28 4.52 -10.32
N LEU A 315 -13.76 4.18 -9.12
CA LEU A 315 -14.51 2.95 -8.83
C LEU A 315 -16.03 3.15 -8.92
N ASN A 316 -16.49 4.38 -9.19
CA ASN A 316 -17.90 4.79 -9.08
C ASN A 316 -18.50 4.55 -7.67
N ILE A 317 -17.70 4.77 -6.63
CA ILE A 317 -18.07 4.65 -5.21
C ILE A 317 -17.99 6.04 -4.58
N LYS A 318 -19.05 6.49 -3.92
CA LYS A 318 -19.04 7.73 -3.12
C LYS A 318 -18.63 7.40 -1.68
N PRO A 319 -17.48 7.86 -1.17
CA PRO A 319 -17.12 7.63 0.22
C PRO A 319 -18.09 8.33 1.18
N LEU A 320 -18.41 7.67 2.28
CA LEU A 320 -19.00 8.29 3.46
C LEU A 320 -17.86 8.86 4.32
N VAL A 321 -17.98 10.12 4.75
CA VAL A 321 -16.97 10.79 5.57
C VAL A 321 -17.67 11.36 6.81
N ILE A 322 -17.25 10.91 8.00
CA ILE A 322 -17.70 11.40 9.30
C ILE A 322 -16.52 12.18 9.89
N ARG A 323 -16.68 13.48 10.15
CA ARG A 323 -15.51 14.36 10.38
C ARG A 323 -15.66 15.31 11.56
N GLY A 324 -14.56 15.51 12.28
CA GLY A 324 -14.45 16.52 13.34
C GLY A 324 -15.48 16.30 14.45
N GLU A 325 -16.28 17.32 14.77
CA GLU A 325 -17.30 17.26 15.82
C GLU A 325 -18.38 16.19 15.57
N GLU A 326 -18.66 15.84 14.32
CA GLU A 326 -19.62 14.78 14.00
C GLU A 326 -19.16 13.42 14.59
N LEU A 327 -17.85 13.17 14.65
CA LEU A 327 -17.30 11.97 15.31
C LEU A 327 -17.66 11.97 16.79
N ARG A 328 -17.48 13.10 17.48
CA ARG A 328 -17.82 13.23 18.91
C ARG A 328 -19.32 13.05 19.13
N GLU A 329 -20.15 13.69 18.33
CA GLU A 329 -21.61 13.65 18.43
C GLU A 329 -22.17 12.25 18.19
N ARG A 330 -21.54 11.48 17.29
CA ARG A 330 -21.91 10.10 16.98
C ARG A 330 -21.24 9.06 17.89
N GLY A 331 -20.43 9.49 18.87
CA GLY A 331 -19.83 8.61 19.88
C GLY A 331 -18.51 7.94 19.48
N PHE A 332 -17.83 8.40 18.44
CA PHE A 332 -16.49 7.93 18.03
C PHE A 332 -15.39 8.56 18.90
N GLY A 333 -15.44 8.31 20.21
CA GLY A 333 -14.55 8.95 21.18
C GLY A 333 -13.07 8.53 21.06
N GLY A 334 -12.77 7.39 20.45
CA GLY A 334 -11.40 6.97 20.16
C GLY A 334 -10.77 7.82 19.08
N ILE A 335 -11.38 7.85 17.89
CA ILE A 335 -10.89 8.63 16.74
C ILE A 335 -10.88 10.13 17.07
N TYR A 336 -12.00 10.65 17.60
CA TYR A 336 -12.10 12.05 17.97
C TYR A 336 -11.07 12.42 19.04
N GLY A 337 -10.97 11.62 20.10
CA GLY A 337 -10.06 11.86 21.20
C GLY A 337 -8.58 11.90 20.77
N VAL A 338 -8.17 11.03 19.84
CA VAL A 338 -6.80 11.05 19.31
C VAL A 338 -6.55 12.31 18.47
N GLY A 339 -7.47 12.67 17.57
CA GLY A 339 -7.23 13.74 16.60
C GLY A 339 -7.63 15.17 17.02
N LYS A 340 -8.32 15.36 18.16
CA LYS A 340 -8.89 16.67 18.56
C LYS A 340 -7.87 17.81 18.77
N ALA A 341 -6.58 17.49 18.92
CA ALA A 341 -5.53 18.50 19.10
C ALA A 341 -4.86 18.94 17.80
N ALA A 342 -5.10 18.23 16.70
CA ALA A 342 -4.51 18.54 15.41
C ALA A 342 -5.19 19.77 14.78
N ALA A 343 -4.45 20.48 13.92
CA ALA A 343 -5.00 21.61 13.16
C ALA A 343 -6.03 21.15 12.11
N VAL A 344 -5.86 19.95 11.56
CA VAL A 344 -6.80 19.33 10.62
C VAL A 344 -7.63 18.29 11.38
N PRO A 345 -8.97 18.39 11.37
CA PRO A 345 -9.80 17.53 12.21
C PRO A 345 -9.78 16.06 11.74
N PRO A 346 -9.93 15.10 12.68
CA PRO A 346 -9.95 13.68 12.37
C PRO A 346 -11.19 13.29 11.56
N ALA A 347 -11.13 12.13 10.89
CA ALA A 347 -12.21 11.61 10.07
C ALA A 347 -12.30 10.08 10.12
N LEU A 348 -13.52 9.54 10.06
CA LEU A 348 -13.76 8.17 9.63
C LEU A 348 -14.21 8.22 8.17
N ILE A 349 -13.52 7.51 7.29
CA ILE A 349 -13.89 7.39 5.88
C ILE A 349 -14.33 5.95 5.62
N VAL A 350 -15.44 5.75 4.92
CA VAL A 350 -15.97 4.43 4.58
C VAL A 350 -16.26 4.37 3.08
N MET A 351 -15.64 3.40 2.40
CA MET A 351 -15.91 3.08 0.99
C MET A 351 -16.58 1.70 0.93
N SER A 352 -17.71 1.60 0.25
CA SER A 352 -18.51 0.36 0.17
C SER A 352 -18.66 -0.10 -1.27
N TYR A 353 -18.34 -1.36 -1.52
CA TYR A 353 -18.58 -2.05 -2.78
C TYR A 353 -19.51 -3.24 -2.53
N GLU A 354 -20.71 -3.21 -3.12
CA GLU A 354 -21.79 -4.15 -2.83
C GLU A 354 -22.33 -4.75 -4.14
N PRO A 355 -21.64 -5.76 -4.70
CA PRO A 355 -22.07 -6.41 -5.93
C PRO A 355 -23.33 -7.25 -5.69
N LYS A 356 -24.20 -7.34 -6.71
CA LYS A 356 -25.40 -8.18 -6.64
C LYS A 356 -25.02 -9.65 -6.44
N GLY A 357 -25.68 -10.29 -5.47
CA GLY A 357 -25.49 -11.72 -5.19
C GLY A 357 -24.37 -12.04 -4.21
N ALA A 358 -23.72 -11.03 -3.63
CA ALA A 358 -22.81 -11.22 -2.50
C ALA A 358 -23.50 -11.98 -1.35
N GLN A 359 -22.78 -12.94 -0.78
CA GLN A 359 -23.23 -13.75 0.37
C GLN A 359 -22.47 -13.36 1.65
N GLU A 360 -21.25 -12.87 1.50
CA GLU A 360 -20.38 -12.49 2.59
C GLU A 360 -20.15 -10.97 2.62
N THR A 361 -19.86 -10.43 3.80
CA THR A 361 -19.54 -9.01 4.00
C THR A 361 -18.20 -8.85 4.70
N ILE A 362 -17.21 -8.40 3.94
CA ILE A 362 -15.84 -8.26 4.41
C ILE A 362 -15.54 -6.78 4.64
N ALA A 363 -14.92 -6.45 5.78
CA ALA A 363 -14.45 -5.11 6.09
C ALA A 363 -12.93 -5.09 6.29
N LEU A 364 -12.28 -4.13 5.64
CA LEU A 364 -10.87 -3.82 5.78
C LEU A 364 -10.76 -2.52 6.59
N VAL A 365 -10.12 -2.55 7.77
CA VAL A 365 -10.02 -1.39 8.68
C VAL A 365 -8.57 -0.93 8.79
N GLY A 366 -8.27 0.30 8.36
CA GLY A 366 -6.89 0.81 8.31
C GLY A 366 -6.60 1.89 9.35
N LYS A 367 -5.47 1.74 10.05
CA LYS A 367 -4.89 2.82 10.86
C LYS A 367 -4.42 3.94 9.93
N GLY A 368 -5.01 5.12 10.09
CA GLY A 368 -4.75 6.31 9.27
C GLY A 368 -4.13 7.46 10.07
N ILE A 369 -3.11 7.20 10.89
CA ILE A 369 -2.43 8.28 11.61
C ILE A 369 -1.47 8.99 10.66
N VAL A 370 -1.85 10.16 10.17
CA VAL A 370 -1.07 10.89 9.12
C VAL A 370 0.26 11.42 9.64
N TYR A 371 0.34 11.67 10.95
CA TYR A 371 1.58 11.89 11.67
C TYR A 371 1.40 11.57 13.15
N ASP A 372 2.42 10.98 13.73
CA ASP A 372 2.42 10.58 15.14
C ASP A 372 3.57 11.24 15.91
N THR A 373 3.23 12.26 16.69
CA THR A 373 4.18 12.89 17.62
C THR A 373 4.32 12.09 18.93
N GLY A 374 3.44 11.12 19.16
CA GLY A 374 3.17 10.44 20.43
C GLY A 374 2.19 11.15 21.36
N GLY A 375 1.70 12.33 20.99
CA GLY A 375 0.87 13.14 21.86
C GLY A 375 1.65 13.62 23.08
N LEU A 376 1.00 13.72 24.25
CA LEU A 376 1.68 14.16 25.48
C LEU A 376 2.71 13.14 26.00
N SER A 377 2.56 11.86 25.65
CA SER A 377 3.63 10.85 25.68
C SER A 377 4.60 11.03 24.51
N ILE A 378 5.19 12.22 24.40
CA ILE A 378 5.92 12.65 23.20
C ILE A 378 7.09 11.71 22.85
N LYS A 379 7.21 11.37 21.56
CA LYS A 379 8.34 10.58 21.05
C LYS A 379 9.64 11.38 21.17
N GLY A 380 10.72 10.67 21.52
CA GLY A 380 12.07 11.25 21.51
C GLY A 380 12.54 11.63 20.10
N LYS A 381 13.58 12.48 20.04
CA LYS A 381 14.16 13.04 18.80
C LYS A 381 14.42 12.01 17.69
N THR A 382 14.82 10.79 18.04
CA THR A 382 15.18 9.74 17.08
C THR A 382 14.02 8.81 16.72
N ALA A 383 12.96 8.76 17.53
CA ALA A 383 11.81 7.89 17.32
C ALA A 383 10.70 8.56 16.48
N MET A 384 10.64 9.89 16.48
CA MET A 384 9.64 10.65 15.71
C MET A 384 9.92 10.72 14.18
N PRO A 385 11.17 10.85 13.70
CA PRO A 385 11.44 10.81 12.27
C PRO A 385 10.97 9.50 11.62
N GLY A 386 10.16 9.61 10.57
CA GLY A 386 9.55 8.47 9.90
C GLY A 386 8.08 8.23 10.26
N MET A 387 7.53 8.94 11.25
CA MET A 387 6.11 8.81 11.66
C MET A 387 5.10 9.33 10.64
N LYS A 388 5.54 9.97 9.53
CA LYS A 388 4.68 10.15 8.34
C LYS A 388 4.14 8.82 7.79
N ARG A 389 4.83 7.70 8.09
CA ARG A 389 4.47 6.37 7.62
C ARG A 389 3.37 5.71 8.45
N ASP A 390 2.90 6.37 9.51
CA ASP A 390 1.97 5.78 10.48
C ASP A 390 0.52 5.66 9.96
N CYS A 391 0.29 6.14 8.73
CA CYS A 391 -0.91 5.92 7.93
C CYS A 391 -0.77 4.71 6.98
N GLY A 392 0.31 3.93 7.08
CA GLY A 392 0.61 2.82 6.17
C GLY A 392 -0.46 1.73 6.14
N GLY A 393 -1.15 1.50 7.25
CA GLY A 393 -2.29 0.59 7.33
C GLY A 393 -3.44 1.04 6.42
N ALA A 394 -3.89 2.29 6.56
CA ALA A 394 -4.91 2.89 5.72
C ALA A 394 -4.49 2.97 4.24
N ALA A 395 -3.25 3.38 3.97
CA ALA A 395 -2.73 3.49 2.60
C ALA A 395 -2.72 2.14 1.86
N ALA A 396 -2.30 1.06 2.53
CA ALA A 396 -2.28 -0.26 1.90
C ALA A 396 -3.66 -0.90 1.80
N ILE A 397 -4.61 -0.61 2.70
CA ILE A 397 -6.03 -0.99 2.51
C ILE A 397 -6.63 -0.26 1.31
N LEU A 398 -6.35 1.04 1.12
CA LEU A 398 -6.87 1.79 -0.02
C LEU A 398 -6.39 1.19 -1.35
N GLY A 399 -5.09 0.86 -1.44
CA GLY A 399 -4.51 0.19 -2.61
C GLY A 399 -5.07 -1.22 -2.84
N ALA A 400 -5.26 -2.01 -1.77
CA ALA A 400 -5.84 -3.34 -1.86
C ALA A 400 -7.32 -3.33 -2.26
N PHE A 401 -8.10 -2.41 -1.69
CA PHE A 401 -9.51 -2.19 -2.02
C PHE A 401 -9.66 -1.83 -3.49
N TYR A 402 -8.86 -0.87 -3.98
CA TYR A 402 -8.82 -0.50 -5.40
C TYR A 402 -8.59 -1.72 -6.30
N ALA A 403 -7.51 -2.47 -6.07
CA ALA A 403 -7.16 -3.60 -6.90
C ALA A 403 -8.23 -4.71 -6.85
N ALA A 404 -8.80 -4.99 -5.67
CA ALA A 404 -9.84 -5.99 -5.51
C ALA A 404 -11.12 -5.65 -6.28
N VAL A 405 -11.62 -4.42 -6.14
CA VAL A 405 -12.84 -3.96 -6.83
C VAL A 405 -12.63 -3.97 -8.35
N LYS A 406 -11.48 -3.47 -8.83
CA LYS A 406 -11.14 -3.50 -10.27
C LYS A 406 -11.03 -4.90 -10.86
N CYS A 407 -10.54 -5.86 -10.07
CA CYS A 407 -10.48 -7.27 -10.45
C CYS A 407 -11.84 -8.01 -10.35
N GLY A 408 -12.94 -7.29 -10.08
CA GLY A 408 -14.29 -7.87 -10.04
C GLY A 408 -14.51 -8.76 -8.81
N PHE A 409 -14.16 -8.24 -7.63
CA PHE A 409 -14.48 -8.89 -6.36
C PHE A 409 -15.97 -9.26 -6.28
N LYS A 410 -16.31 -10.38 -5.64
CA LYS A 410 -17.66 -10.98 -5.74
C LYS A 410 -18.52 -10.82 -4.49
N GLU A 411 -17.91 -10.53 -3.35
CA GLU A 411 -18.60 -10.36 -2.06
C GLU A 411 -18.68 -8.87 -1.71
N ASN A 412 -19.47 -8.51 -0.69
CA ASN A 412 -19.48 -7.14 -0.21
C ASN A 412 -18.11 -6.83 0.40
N LEU A 413 -17.53 -5.70 0.00
CA LEU A 413 -16.23 -5.26 0.49
C LEU A 413 -16.36 -3.81 0.95
N HIS A 414 -15.98 -3.58 2.21
CA HIS A 414 -15.90 -2.25 2.79
C HIS A 414 -14.45 -1.92 3.14
N ALA A 415 -14.02 -0.70 2.85
CA ALA A 415 -12.76 -0.16 3.35
C ALA A 415 -13.06 1.00 4.30
N ILE A 416 -12.60 0.88 5.54
CA ILE A 416 -12.76 1.86 6.61
C ILE A 416 -11.39 2.44 6.93
N PHE A 417 -11.27 3.75 6.91
CA PHE A 417 -10.02 4.46 7.21
C PHE A 417 -10.22 5.32 8.46
N CYS A 418 -9.48 5.00 9.51
CA CYS A 418 -9.53 5.69 10.79
C CYS A 418 -8.47 6.80 10.81
N MET A 419 -8.84 7.99 10.34
CA MET A 419 -7.92 9.09 10.06
C MET A 419 -7.80 10.06 11.24
N ALA A 420 -6.57 10.30 11.70
CA ALA A 420 -6.26 11.33 12.69
C ALA A 420 -4.79 11.77 12.55
N GLU A 421 -4.43 12.88 13.18
CA GLU A 421 -3.06 13.24 13.47
C GLU A 421 -2.90 13.25 14.99
N ASN A 422 -1.90 12.55 15.53
CA ASN A 422 -1.63 12.52 16.96
C ASN A 422 -0.69 13.68 17.32
N SER A 423 -1.27 14.84 17.57
CA SER A 423 -0.54 16.10 17.79
C SER A 423 -0.49 16.49 19.27
N VAL A 424 0.50 17.34 19.61
CA VAL A 424 0.61 17.98 20.93
C VAL A 424 -0.08 19.34 20.89
N GLY A 425 -0.93 19.63 21.86
CA GLY A 425 -1.59 20.92 22.00
C GLY A 425 -2.42 21.00 23.28
N PRO A 426 -3.03 22.17 23.58
CA PRO A 426 -3.85 22.36 24.78
C PRO A 426 -5.03 21.38 24.88
N ASN A 427 -5.56 20.96 23.73
CA ASN A 427 -6.67 20.03 23.60
C ASN A 427 -6.21 18.56 23.49
N ALA A 428 -4.91 18.27 23.60
CA ALA A 428 -4.42 16.90 23.50
C ALA A 428 -5.01 16.02 24.60
N THR A 429 -5.27 14.77 24.22
CA THR A 429 -5.59 13.72 25.19
C THR A 429 -4.43 13.59 26.15
N ARG A 430 -4.76 13.48 27.43
CA ARG A 430 -3.78 13.35 28.51
C ARG A 430 -3.72 11.89 28.97
N PRO A 431 -2.55 11.45 29.46
CA PRO A 431 -2.54 10.36 30.42
C PRO A 431 -3.57 10.65 31.53
N ASP A 432 -4.32 9.64 31.95
CA ASP A 432 -5.43 9.65 32.91
C ASP A 432 -6.79 10.14 32.33
N ASP A 433 -6.85 10.65 31.10
CA ASP A 433 -8.15 10.90 30.45
C ASP A 433 -8.89 9.57 30.23
N ILE A 434 -10.21 9.57 30.38
CA ILE A 434 -11.07 8.42 30.08
C ILE A 434 -11.89 8.73 28.83
N HIS A 435 -11.75 7.91 27.80
CA HIS A 435 -12.53 8.01 26.57
C HIS A 435 -13.64 6.96 26.52
N THR A 436 -14.85 7.37 26.13
CA THR A 436 -15.92 6.44 25.75
C THR A 436 -15.83 6.15 24.26
N LEU A 437 -15.48 4.92 23.89
CA LEU A 437 -15.35 4.50 22.49
C LEU A 437 -16.72 4.26 21.85
N TYR A 438 -16.74 4.11 20.52
CA TYR A 438 -17.95 3.80 19.73
C TYR A 438 -18.61 2.47 20.15
N SER A 439 -17.83 1.58 20.76
CA SER A 439 -18.34 0.34 21.36
C SER A 439 -19.29 0.58 22.54
N GLY A 440 -19.24 1.75 23.19
CA GLY A 440 -19.86 2.07 24.47
C GLY A 440 -18.96 1.78 25.68
N ARG A 441 -17.79 1.17 25.46
CA ARG A 441 -16.80 0.90 26.52
C ARG A 441 -15.96 2.13 26.80
N THR A 442 -15.59 2.30 28.07
CA THR A 442 -14.63 3.32 28.50
C THR A 442 -13.21 2.77 28.47
N VAL A 443 -12.24 3.63 28.15
CA VAL A 443 -10.80 3.33 28.15
C VAL A 443 -10.08 4.46 28.85
N GLU A 444 -9.38 4.14 29.93
CA GLU A 444 -8.41 5.02 30.57
C GLU A 444 -7.14 5.07 29.70
N ILE A 445 -6.72 6.27 29.33
CA ILE A 445 -5.54 6.49 28.51
C ILE A 445 -4.35 6.62 29.43
N ASN A 446 -3.51 5.60 29.52
CA ASN A 446 -2.24 5.69 30.27
C ASN A 446 -1.04 6.01 29.36
N ASN A 447 -1.21 5.94 28.04
CA ASN A 447 -0.18 6.27 27.06
C ASN A 447 -0.81 6.80 25.77
N THR A 448 -0.54 8.06 25.42
CA THR A 448 -1.09 8.70 24.22
C THR A 448 -0.37 8.28 22.92
N ASP A 449 0.78 7.61 23.04
CA ASP A 449 1.54 7.01 21.92
C ASP A 449 1.03 5.61 21.55
N ALA A 450 -0.05 5.17 22.21
CA ALA A 450 -0.78 3.95 21.90
C ALA A 450 -2.10 4.26 21.16
N GLU A 451 -2.15 5.37 20.42
CA GLU A 451 -3.32 5.94 19.77
C GLU A 451 -3.94 5.05 18.69
N GLY A 452 -3.10 4.33 17.93
CA GLY A 452 -3.55 3.52 16.80
C GLY A 452 -4.61 2.49 17.17
N ARG A 453 -4.55 1.91 18.37
CA ARG A 453 -5.55 0.93 18.82
C ARG A 453 -6.89 1.58 19.19
N LEU A 454 -6.88 2.85 19.61
CA LEU A 454 -8.10 3.59 19.94
C LEU A 454 -8.89 3.91 18.68
N VAL A 455 -8.20 4.40 17.64
CA VAL A 455 -8.84 4.73 16.36
C VAL A 455 -9.36 3.48 15.66
N LEU A 456 -8.62 2.36 15.72
CA LEU A 456 -9.04 1.08 15.15
C LEU A 456 -10.20 0.44 15.92
N ALA A 457 -10.25 0.57 17.26
CA ALA A 457 -11.34 0.01 18.05
C ALA A 457 -12.70 0.59 17.62
N ASP A 458 -12.74 1.89 17.34
CA ASP A 458 -13.91 2.56 16.77
C ASP A 458 -14.24 2.05 15.36
N GLY A 459 -13.25 1.97 14.46
CA GLY A 459 -13.44 1.49 13.09
C GLY A 459 -13.90 0.03 12.98
N VAL A 460 -13.30 -0.87 13.77
CA VAL A 460 -13.69 -2.29 13.85
C VAL A 460 -15.09 -2.43 14.45
N CYS A 461 -15.41 -1.64 15.48
CA CYS A 461 -16.75 -1.64 16.05
C CYS A 461 -17.80 -1.18 15.03
N TYR A 462 -17.49 -0.14 14.24
CA TYR A 462 -18.36 0.32 13.14
C TYR A 462 -18.52 -0.74 12.05
N ALA A 463 -17.43 -1.41 11.64
CA ALA A 463 -17.48 -2.52 10.68
C ALA A 463 -18.45 -3.63 11.13
N HIS A 464 -18.42 -3.98 12.41
CA HIS A 464 -19.29 -5.01 12.97
C HIS A 464 -20.74 -4.53 13.17
N LYS A 465 -20.94 -3.39 13.85
CA LYS A 465 -22.27 -2.91 14.26
C LYS A 465 -23.07 -2.34 13.10
N ASP A 466 -22.45 -1.56 12.23
CA ASP A 466 -23.14 -0.76 11.21
C ASP A 466 -23.13 -1.47 9.86
N LEU A 467 -21.96 -2.00 9.45
CA LEU A 467 -21.80 -2.67 8.15
C LEU A 467 -22.11 -4.18 8.21
N LYS A 468 -22.32 -4.74 9.41
CA LYS A 468 -22.62 -6.17 9.63
C LYS A 468 -21.57 -7.10 8.98
N ALA A 469 -20.31 -6.68 8.99
CA ALA A 469 -19.22 -7.46 8.43
C ALA A 469 -19.03 -8.79 9.21
N ASN A 470 -18.88 -9.88 8.47
CA ASN A 470 -18.63 -11.21 9.00
C ASN A 470 -17.14 -11.54 9.10
N ILE A 471 -16.32 -10.91 8.26
CA ILE A 471 -14.86 -10.97 8.28
C ILE A 471 -14.34 -9.54 8.39
N ILE A 472 -13.59 -9.28 9.46
CA ILE A 472 -12.95 -7.98 9.68
C ILE A 472 -11.45 -8.20 9.70
N LEU A 473 -10.74 -7.52 8.80
CA LEU A 473 -9.28 -7.46 8.76
C LEU A 473 -8.87 -6.04 9.10
N ASP A 474 -8.21 -5.85 10.23
CA ASP A 474 -7.54 -4.58 10.55
C ASP A 474 -6.06 -4.63 10.17
N MET A 475 -5.51 -3.49 9.75
CA MET A 475 -4.10 -3.38 9.39
C MET A 475 -3.50 -2.05 9.85
N ALA A 476 -2.34 -2.12 10.49
CA ALA A 476 -1.73 -0.99 11.16
C ALA A 476 -0.21 -1.11 11.32
N THR A 477 0.46 0.05 11.26
CA THR A 477 1.83 0.25 11.75
C THR A 477 1.82 0.45 13.27
N LEU A 478 1.40 -0.57 14.02
CA LEU A 478 0.93 -0.36 15.39
C LEU A 478 2.01 -0.27 16.47
N THR A 479 3.07 -1.10 16.40
CA THR A 479 4.06 -1.18 17.49
C THR A 479 5.48 -1.39 16.97
N GLY A 480 6.46 -0.73 17.59
CA GLY A 480 7.88 -1.01 17.35
C GLY A 480 8.29 -2.44 17.74
N ALA A 481 7.59 -3.05 18.70
CA ALA A 481 7.78 -4.44 19.11
C ALA A 481 7.56 -5.45 17.97
N GLN A 482 6.84 -5.08 16.90
CA GLN A 482 6.69 -5.92 15.72
C GLN A 482 8.03 -6.24 15.04
N VAL A 483 8.99 -5.31 15.10
CA VAL A 483 10.32 -5.46 14.48
C VAL A 483 11.21 -6.43 15.26
N CYS A 484 10.90 -6.73 16.53
CA CYS A 484 11.64 -7.68 17.34
C CYS A 484 11.51 -9.10 16.77
N LYS A 485 12.44 -9.47 15.89
CA LYS A 485 12.74 -10.83 15.45
C LYS A 485 14.23 -11.02 15.26
#